data_AF-A0A0M5JEY2-F1
#
_entry.id   AF-A0A0M5JEY2-F1
#
_cell.length_a   1.000
_cell.length_b   1.000
_cell.length_c   1.000
_cell.angle_alpha   90.00
_cell.angle_beta   90.00
_cell.angle_gamma   90.00
#
_symmetry.space_group_name_H-M   'P 1'
#
loop_
_entity.id
_entity.type
_entity.pdbx_description
1 polymer ?
#
loop_
_entity_poly.entity_id
_entity_poly.type
_entity_poly.pdbx_seq_one_letter_code
_entity_poly.pdbx_strand_id
1 'polypeptide(L)'
;MKKIIFSTTCFFLLFLISGSKLYAKENLDVKVKSETSSIRLTWSDVGDYYSVLKPGAKADEVLWSGKENRYLSENLEKNVAYRFTIVAYDNKGKIIELAKVHTFTKNTDSNELENKSMENAVVQSIIYFDRVELSWDKLPDDNLVYDVYRDEELVGENLKKEFIDTKIEPQKRYAYKIIGKKKRDTSELEEIKSKAKKYKIKISPKIEKQLEIKNYEFILNVKTLKPNYKENILGFYNNFNNKKSSTLSKFLERTGFSKTAYAADDPGPQFQPTYALITHTWIPYDFVVAPIYHYSTFLGDSRKDPKIFSVRYRTKMVTTSSFYGGQNIHVKKVRATVSETHGLTYFNRWVSDTASNSGMKIKNILTYDDMVSYQVFHDVANPLVPGAPGIDYYYSAIIDSAGTYIINGYHDNTPSFSIFIADYPGHLYGLVYHSKSNSPVEFVPGLMFTTDFKVSGY
;
A
#
# COMPACT_ATOMS: atom_id res chain seq x y z
N MET A 1 41.85 -84.01 26.50
CA MET A 1 40.78 -83.52 25.62
C MET A 1 39.83 -82.63 26.41
N LYS A 2 39.82 -81.33 26.13
CA LYS A 2 38.63 -80.42 26.10
C LYS A 2 39.13 -78.97 26.02
N LYS A 3 38.78 -78.32 24.91
CA LYS A 3 38.80 -76.86 24.70
C LYS A 3 37.71 -76.20 25.56
N ILE A 4 37.85 -74.92 25.90
CA ILE A 4 36.80 -73.85 26.00
C ILE A 4 37.55 -72.55 26.38
N ILE A 5 37.86 -71.69 25.40
CA ILE A 5 37.17 -70.44 25.01
C ILE A 5 37.30 -69.32 26.06
N PHE A 6 38.20 -68.37 25.78
CA PHE A 6 38.23 -67.04 26.39
C PHE A 6 37.03 -66.22 25.87
N SER A 7 36.17 -65.76 26.77
CA SER A 7 35.13 -64.78 26.48
C SER A 7 35.59 -63.43 27.04
N THR A 8 35.84 -62.48 26.15
CA THR A 8 36.19 -61.10 26.47
C THR A 8 34.90 -60.32 26.69
N THR A 9 34.52 -60.06 27.94
CA THR A 9 33.38 -59.19 28.26
C THR A 9 33.85 -57.73 28.26
N CYS A 10 33.43 -56.98 27.25
CA CYS A 10 33.66 -55.55 27.12
C CYS A 10 32.62 -54.80 27.97
N PHE A 11 33.06 -54.15 29.05
CA PHE A 11 32.23 -53.30 29.89
C PHE A 11 32.01 -51.95 29.18
N PHE A 12 30.89 -51.79 28.46
CA PHE A 12 30.45 -50.49 27.97
C PHE A 12 29.73 -49.75 29.11
N LEU A 13 30.40 -48.81 29.74
CA LEU A 13 29.78 -47.82 30.62
C LEU A 13 28.92 -46.88 29.74
N LEU A 14 27.60 -47.11 29.72
CA LEU A 14 26.65 -46.12 29.21
C LEU A 14 26.53 -44.99 30.25
N PHE A 15 27.27 -43.91 30.05
CA PHE A 15 26.92 -42.63 30.64
C PHE A 15 25.64 -42.14 29.94
N LEU A 16 24.51 -42.27 30.63
CA LEU A 16 23.29 -41.52 30.35
C LEU A 16 23.58 -40.04 30.62
N ILE A 17 24.18 -39.36 29.64
CA ILE A 17 24.11 -37.92 29.56
C ILE A 17 22.71 -37.63 29.03
N SER A 18 21.77 -37.42 29.96
CA SER A 18 20.53 -36.71 29.67
C SER A 18 20.94 -35.32 29.19
N GLY A 19 21.16 -35.20 27.89
CA GLY A 19 21.35 -33.93 27.23
C GLY A 19 20.06 -33.15 27.38
N SER A 20 19.96 -32.32 28.41
CA SER A 20 19.09 -31.17 28.36
C SER A 20 19.50 -30.42 27.10
N LYS A 21 18.65 -30.44 26.06
CA LYS A 21 18.75 -29.47 24.97
C LYS A 21 18.73 -28.11 25.63
N LEU A 22 19.89 -27.49 25.76
CA LEU A 22 20.01 -26.06 25.95
C LEU A 22 19.42 -25.45 24.68
N TYR A 23 18.10 -25.23 24.69
CA TYR A 23 17.45 -24.40 23.70
C TYR A 23 18.01 -22.99 23.91
N ALA A 24 18.99 -22.60 23.11
CA ALA A 24 19.03 -21.21 22.67
C ALA A 24 17.61 -20.92 22.18
N LYS A 25 16.99 -19.87 22.72
CA LYS A 25 15.62 -19.52 22.35
C LYS A 25 15.65 -19.11 20.88
N GLU A 26 15.45 -20.08 19.98
CA GLU A 26 15.25 -19.83 18.56
C GLU A 26 14.01 -18.94 18.46
N ASN A 27 14.17 -17.77 17.86
CA ASN A 27 13.02 -16.93 17.54
C ASN A 27 12.29 -17.53 16.35
N LEU A 28 11.00 -17.29 16.28
CA LEU A 28 10.21 -17.61 15.11
C LEU A 28 10.83 -16.88 13.90
N ASP A 29 11.18 -17.65 12.89
CA ASP A 29 11.71 -17.19 11.61
C ASP A 29 10.84 -17.80 10.52
N VAL A 30 10.16 -16.96 9.75
CA VAL A 30 9.20 -17.39 8.73
C VAL A 30 9.79 -17.14 7.35
N LYS A 31 9.65 -18.13 6.48
CA LYS A 31 9.99 -18.04 5.06
C LYS A 31 8.75 -18.21 4.22
N VAL A 32 8.66 -17.39 3.19
CA VAL A 32 7.51 -17.32 2.29
C VAL A 32 8.00 -17.60 0.88
N LYS A 33 7.28 -18.48 0.18
CA LYS A 33 7.46 -18.71 -1.25
C LYS A 33 6.11 -18.55 -1.94
N SER A 34 6.02 -17.53 -2.78
CA SER A 34 4.81 -17.24 -3.55
C SER A 34 4.94 -17.71 -4.99
N GLU A 35 3.88 -18.33 -5.49
CA GLU A 35 3.69 -18.70 -6.89
C GLU A 35 2.43 -18.01 -7.44
N THR A 36 2.04 -18.29 -8.69
CA THR A 36 0.86 -17.70 -9.32
C THR A 36 -0.47 -18.06 -8.64
N SER A 37 -0.59 -19.26 -8.07
CA SER A 37 -1.83 -19.75 -7.45
C SER A 37 -1.64 -20.42 -6.08
N SER A 38 -0.45 -20.28 -5.49
CA SER A 38 -0.17 -20.86 -4.17
C SER A 38 0.84 -20.03 -3.39
N ILE A 39 0.76 -20.13 -2.06
CA ILE A 39 1.72 -19.57 -1.13
C ILE A 39 2.15 -20.66 -0.15
N ARG A 40 3.45 -20.89 -0.07
CA ARG A 40 4.06 -21.80 0.90
C ARG A 40 4.71 -21.00 2.02
N LEU A 41 4.33 -21.34 3.25
CA LEU A 41 4.92 -20.83 4.48
C LEU A 41 5.72 -21.94 5.14
N THR A 42 6.94 -21.65 5.59
CA THR A 42 7.72 -22.53 6.46
C THR A 42 8.32 -21.72 7.59
N TRP A 43 8.51 -22.31 8.76
CA TRP A 43 9.06 -21.57 9.90
C TRP A 43 10.03 -22.38 10.77
N SER A 44 10.80 -21.70 11.61
CA SER A 44 11.69 -22.33 12.61
C SER A 44 10.89 -23.12 13.66
N ASP A 45 11.48 -24.20 14.18
CA ASP A 45 10.82 -25.09 15.14
C ASP A 45 10.99 -24.59 16.58
N VAL A 46 10.12 -23.66 16.98
CA VAL A 46 10.21 -22.91 18.25
C VAL A 46 9.11 -23.22 19.25
N GLY A 47 8.10 -24.00 18.86
CA GLY A 47 6.94 -24.36 19.69
C GLY A 47 6.54 -25.82 19.55
N ASP A 48 5.70 -26.28 20.47
CA ASP A 48 5.16 -27.65 20.48
C ASP A 48 4.00 -27.83 19.49
N TYR A 49 3.34 -26.73 19.12
CA TYR A 49 2.20 -26.68 18.21
C TYR A 49 2.08 -25.32 17.53
N TYR A 50 1.46 -25.26 16.35
CA TYR A 50 1.32 -24.06 15.55
C TYR A 50 -0.10 -23.90 14.99
N SER A 51 -0.51 -22.65 14.74
CA SER A 51 -1.70 -22.30 13.97
C SER A 51 -1.38 -21.30 12.87
N VAL A 52 -2.04 -21.45 11.72
CA VAL A 52 -2.04 -20.47 10.63
C VAL A 52 -3.45 -19.89 10.51
N LEU A 53 -3.55 -18.56 10.57
CA LEU A 53 -4.80 -17.82 10.56
C LEU A 53 -4.89 -16.87 9.36
N LYS A 54 -6.07 -16.73 8.76
CA LYS A 54 -6.41 -15.67 7.79
C LYS A 54 -7.15 -14.55 8.52
N PRO A 55 -6.74 -13.27 8.38
CA PRO A 55 -7.53 -12.16 8.90
C PRO A 55 -8.90 -12.07 8.23
N GLY A 56 -9.96 -11.99 9.03
CA GLY A 56 -11.33 -11.79 8.56
C GLY A 56 -11.93 -10.47 9.04
N ALA A 57 -13.04 -10.06 8.42
CA ALA A 57 -13.70 -8.80 8.77
C ALA A 57 -14.26 -8.76 10.20
N LYS A 58 -14.63 -9.92 10.76
CA LYS A 58 -15.20 -10.07 12.11
C LYS A 58 -14.24 -10.75 13.08
N ALA A 59 -13.59 -11.81 12.63
CA ALA A 59 -12.63 -12.60 13.40
C ALA A 59 -11.64 -13.24 12.43
N ASP A 60 -10.47 -13.61 12.95
CA ASP A 60 -9.50 -14.40 12.21
C ASP A 60 -10.02 -15.83 12.03
N GLU A 61 -9.83 -16.39 10.85
CA GLU A 61 -10.19 -17.76 10.50
C GLU A 61 -8.99 -18.68 10.66
N VAL A 62 -9.16 -19.81 11.35
CA VAL A 62 -8.12 -20.83 11.46
C VAL A 62 -8.06 -21.63 10.17
N LEU A 63 -7.02 -21.43 9.37
CA LEU A 63 -6.82 -22.18 8.12
C LEU A 63 -6.20 -23.56 8.37
N TRP A 64 -5.30 -23.64 9.35
CA TRP A 64 -4.58 -24.86 9.68
C TRP A 64 -4.06 -24.81 11.11
N SER A 65 -3.93 -25.96 11.75
CA SER A 65 -3.21 -26.08 13.02
C SER A 65 -2.62 -27.48 13.20
N GLY A 66 -1.41 -27.59 13.76
CA GLY A 66 -0.66 -28.84 13.81
C GLY A 66 0.75 -28.71 14.40
N LYS A 67 1.50 -29.81 14.41
CA LYS A 67 2.91 -29.84 14.86
C LYS A 67 3.93 -29.58 13.74
N GLU A 68 3.51 -29.65 12.48
CA GLU A 68 4.40 -29.39 11.36
C GLU A 68 4.76 -27.90 11.29
N ASN A 69 5.97 -27.59 10.82
CA ASN A 69 6.45 -26.22 10.67
C ASN A 69 6.30 -25.67 9.24
N ARG A 70 5.22 -26.08 8.57
CA ARG A 70 4.92 -25.70 7.18
C ARG A 70 3.41 -25.63 6.93
N TYR A 71 3.04 -24.77 5.98
CA TYR A 71 1.67 -24.66 5.47
C TYR A 71 1.69 -24.32 3.99
N LEU A 72 0.75 -24.88 3.23
CA LEU A 72 0.55 -24.59 1.81
C LEU A 72 -0.89 -24.11 1.61
N SER A 73 -1.02 -22.91 1.07
CA SER A 73 -2.29 -22.36 0.62
C SER A 73 -2.35 -22.48 -0.90
N GLU A 74 -3.38 -23.14 -1.42
CA GLU A 74 -3.56 -23.42 -2.85
C GLU A 74 -4.86 -22.80 -3.38
N ASN A 75 -5.06 -22.85 -4.70
CA ASN A 75 -6.24 -22.29 -5.38
C ASN A 75 -6.41 -20.79 -5.14
N LEU A 76 -5.28 -20.08 -5.05
CA LEU A 76 -5.25 -18.65 -4.87
C LEU A 76 -5.37 -17.92 -6.21
N GLU A 77 -6.04 -16.78 -6.21
CA GLU A 77 -6.06 -15.85 -7.33
C GLU A 77 -4.68 -15.23 -7.53
N LYS A 78 -4.26 -15.07 -8.79
CA LYS A 78 -2.96 -14.49 -9.18
C LYS A 78 -2.92 -12.98 -8.97
N ASN A 79 -1.73 -12.43 -8.67
CA ASN A 79 -1.52 -11.01 -8.42
C ASN A 79 -2.43 -10.42 -7.32
N VAL A 80 -2.73 -11.22 -6.29
CA VAL A 80 -3.55 -10.83 -5.14
C VAL A 80 -2.70 -10.88 -3.87
N ALA A 81 -2.94 -9.94 -2.96
CA ALA A 81 -2.29 -9.87 -1.67
C ALA A 81 -3.01 -10.80 -0.68
N TYR A 82 -2.23 -11.52 0.10
CA TYR A 82 -2.70 -12.43 1.14
C TYR A 82 -2.02 -12.12 2.46
N ARG A 83 -2.77 -12.30 3.54
CA ARG A 83 -2.30 -12.15 4.91
C ARG A 83 -2.44 -13.44 5.68
N PHE A 84 -1.40 -13.79 6.43
CA PHE A 84 -1.39 -14.92 7.33
C PHE A 84 -0.87 -14.50 8.70
N THR A 85 -1.41 -15.08 9.77
CA THR A 85 -0.80 -15.02 11.09
C THR A 85 -0.34 -16.42 11.47
N ILE A 86 0.97 -16.59 11.69
CA ILE A 86 1.54 -17.82 12.22
C ILE A 86 1.71 -17.63 13.73
N VAL A 87 1.19 -18.57 14.51
CA VAL A 87 1.26 -18.53 15.97
C VAL A 87 1.93 -19.81 16.45
N ALA A 88 2.98 -19.67 17.27
CA ALA A 88 3.65 -20.78 17.93
C ALA A 88 3.18 -20.89 19.39
N TYR A 89 2.87 -22.10 19.83
CA TYR A 89 2.39 -22.42 21.18
C TYR A 89 3.34 -23.37 21.90
N ASP A 90 3.39 -23.28 23.23
CA ASP A 90 4.00 -24.32 24.07
C ASP A 90 3.03 -25.48 24.34
N ASN A 91 3.53 -26.53 25.01
CA ASN A 91 2.78 -27.71 25.38
C ASN A 91 1.60 -27.45 26.34
N LYS A 92 1.46 -26.25 26.89
CA LYS A 92 0.33 -25.80 27.72
C LYS A 92 -0.65 -24.93 26.92
N GLY A 93 -0.44 -24.76 25.62
CA GLY A 93 -1.27 -23.94 24.75
C GLY A 93 -1.02 -22.43 24.89
N LYS A 94 0.09 -22.01 25.51
CA LYS A 94 0.45 -20.60 25.64
C LYS A 94 1.24 -20.14 24.43
N ILE A 95 0.90 -18.96 23.92
CA ILE A 95 1.61 -18.32 22.81
C ILE A 95 3.06 -18.01 23.23
N ILE A 96 4.00 -18.57 22.47
CA ILE A 96 5.44 -18.30 22.58
C ILE A 96 5.79 -17.08 21.75
N GLU A 97 5.42 -17.11 20.47
CA GLU A 97 5.73 -16.10 19.47
C GLU A 97 4.67 -16.11 18.36
N LEU A 98 4.59 -15.01 17.61
CA LEU A 98 3.74 -14.94 16.42
C LEU A 98 4.38 -14.05 15.37
N ALA A 99 4.05 -14.33 14.10
CA ALA A 99 4.47 -13.55 12.95
C ALA A 99 3.27 -13.24 12.07
N LYS A 100 3.13 -11.98 11.64
CA LYS A 100 2.16 -11.59 10.62
C LYS A 100 2.85 -11.49 9.27
N VAL A 101 2.41 -12.32 8.34
CA VAL A 101 2.90 -12.35 6.96
C VAL A 101 1.93 -11.59 6.08
N HIS A 102 2.47 -10.73 5.23
CA HIS A 102 1.75 -10.10 4.14
C HIS A 102 2.58 -10.29 2.87
N THR A 103 2.00 -10.94 1.86
CA THR A 103 2.67 -11.30 0.61
C THR A 103 1.69 -11.30 -0.55
N PHE A 104 2.17 -11.58 -1.76
CA PHE A 104 1.38 -11.60 -2.98
C PHE A 104 1.58 -12.92 -3.71
N THR A 105 0.53 -13.44 -4.35
CA THR A 105 0.72 -14.39 -5.46
C THR A 105 1.35 -13.67 -6.65
N LYS A 106 2.15 -14.40 -7.42
CA LYS A 106 2.78 -13.84 -8.62
C LYS A 106 1.74 -13.55 -9.70
N ASN A 107 2.00 -12.56 -10.54
CA ASN A 107 1.20 -12.31 -11.73
C ASN A 107 1.52 -13.33 -12.86
N THR A 108 2.78 -13.76 -12.90
CA THR A 108 3.32 -14.69 -13.90
C THR A 108 4.53 -15.41 -13.31
N ASP A 109 4.74 -16.65 -13.75
CA ASP A 109 5.96 -17.42 -13.45
C ASP A 109 7.09 -17.12 -14.46
N SER A 110 6.85 -16.22 -15.44
CA SER A 110 7.84 -15.81 -16.42
C SER A 110 8.84 -14.80 -15.86
N ASN A 111 10.08 -15.25 -15.72
CA ASN A 111 11.22 -14.41 -15.33
C ASN A 111 11.48 -13.23 -16.29
N GLU A 112 10.99 -13.29 -17.55
CA GLU A 112 11.21 -12.23 -18.56
C GLU A 112 10.32 -11.00 -18.36
N LEU A 113 9.25 -11.11 -17.58
CA LEU A 113 8.32 -10.01 -17.28
C LEU A 113 8.61 -9.34 -15.94
N GLU A 114 9.44 -9.97 -15.10
CA GLU A 114 9.98 -9.37 -13.88
C GLU A 114 10.78 -8.10 -14.22
N ASN A 115 10.79 -7.08 -13.35
CA ASN A 115 11.44 -5.77 -13.59
C ASN A 115 10.84 -4.90 -14.74
N LYS A 116 9.81 -5.35 -15.47
CA LYS A 116 9.20 -4.52 -16.54
C LYS A 116 8.14 -3.54 -16.04
N SER A 117 7.36 -3.93 -15.03
CA SER A 117 6.22 -3.16 -14.55
C SER A 117 6.01 -3.37 -13.06
N MET A 118 5.47 -2.35 -12.39
CA MET A 118 5.04 -2.44 -10.98
C MET A 118 3.92 -3.45 -10.78
N GLU A 119 3.15 -3.78 -11.82
CA GLU A 119 2.12 -4.81 -11.73
C GLU A 119 2.70 -6.16 -11.31
N ASN A 120 3.92 -6.47 -11.75
CA ASN A 120 4.62 -7.73 -11.44
C ASN A 120 5.43 -7.66 -10.13
N ALA A 121 5.47 -6.52 -9.45
CA ALA A 121 6.21 -6.37 -8.20
C ALA A 121 5.58 -7.24 -7.11
N VAL A 122 6.40 -8.13 -6.55
CA VAL A 122 6.10 -8.90 -5.34
C VAL A 122 7.00 -8.40 -4.23
N VAL A 123 6.38 -7.84 -3.20
CA VAL A 123 7.06 -7.41 -1.98
C VAL A 123 6.34 -8.08 -0.83
N GLN A 124 7.09 -8.68 0.07
CA GLN A 124 6.55 -9.34 1.25
C GLN A 124 7.03 -8.63 2.50
N SER A 125 6.20 -8.70 3.54
CA SER A 125 6.61 -8.37 4.90
C SER A 125 6.27 -9.46 5.87
N ILE A 126 7.12 -9.57 6.89
CA ILE A 126 6.91 -10.40 8.05
C ILE A 126 7.13 -9.54 9.28
N ILE A 127 6.11 -9.48 10.12
CA ILE A 127 6.07 -8.58 11.25
C ILE A 127 6.09 -9.42 12.51
N TYR A 128 7.12 -9.23 13.30
CA TYR A 128 7.33 -9.83 14.61
C TYR A 128 7.08 -8.78 15.69
N PHE A 129 7.31 -9.13 16.96
CA PHE A 129 7.12 -8.21 18.08
C PHE A 129 8.14 -7.08 18.11
N ASP A 130 9.35 -7.35 17.63
CA ASP A 130 10.54 -6.50 17.77
C ASP A 130 11.14 -6.06 16.43
N ARG A 131 10.65 -6.60 15.31
CA ARG A 131 11.15 -6.26 13.98
C ARG A 131 10.10 -6.38 12.88
N VAL A 132 10.34 -5.66 11.79
CA VAL A 132 9.69 -5.85 10.50
C VAL A 132 10.75 -6.30 9.51
N GLU A 133 10.50 -7.43 8.85
CA GLU A 133 11.31 -7.91 7.74
C GLU A 133 10.58 -7.60 6.45
N LEU A 134 11.28 -7.02 5.49
CA LEU A 134 10.82 -6.79 4.14
C LEU A 134 11.69 -7.60 3.20
N SER A 135 11.09 -8.17 2.16
CA SER A 135 11.85 -8.65 1.02
C SER A 135 11.06 -8.52 -0.26
N TRP A 136 11.76 -8.51 -1.38
CA TRP A 136 11.15 -8.26 -2.68
C TRP A 136 11.87 -9.05 -3.75
N ASP A 137 11.13 -9.37 -4.81
CA ASP A 137 11.68 -9.95 -6.04
C ASP A 137 12.33 -8.84 -6.89
N LYS A 138 12.26 -8.91 -8.22
CA LYS A 138 12.79 -7.85 -9.08
C LYS A 138 11.75 -6.74 -9.27
N LEU A 139 11.99 -5.59 -8.66
CA LEU A 139 11.26 -4.36 -8.96
C LEU A 139 11.87 -3.67 -10.18
N PRO A 140 11.13 -2.80 -10.88
CA PRO A 140 11.64 -1.94 -11.94
C PRO A 140 12.87 -1.10 -11.51
N ASP A 141 14.08 -1.54 -11.88
CA ASP A 141 15.36 -0.85 -11.64
C ASP A 141 16.44 -1.34 -12.61
N ASP A 142 17.31 -0.45 -13.07
CA ASP A 142 18.37 -0.81 -14.03
C ASP A 142 19.52 -1.61 -13.40
N ASN A 143 19.82 -1.36 -12.11
CA ASN A 143 20.96 -1.94 -11.40
C ASN A 143 20.55 -2.97 -10.34
N LEU A 144 19.25 -3.18 -10.13
CA LEU A 144 18.66 -4.05 -9.12
C LEU A 144 19.13 -3.70 -7.70
N VAL A 145 19.28 -2.40 -7.42
CA VAL A 145 19.57 -1.87 -6.09
C VAL A 145 18.51 -0.85 -5.69
N TYR A 146 18.13 -0.86 -4.42
CA TYR A 146 16.96 -0.14 -3.96
C TYR A 146 17.25 0.66 -2.70
N ASP A 147 16.66 1.85 -2.65
CA ASP A 147 16.60 2.67 -1.45
C ASP A 147 15.31 2.36 -0.70
N VAL A 148 15.41 2.19 0.63
CA VAL A 148 14.28 1.93 1.51
C VAL A 148 14.11 3.09 2.47
N TYR A 149 12.91 3.66 2.46
CA TYR A 149 12.49 4.73 3.34
C TYR A 149 11.42 4.23 4.30
N ARG A 150 11.42 4.72 5.53
CA ARG A 150 10.36 4.51 6.51
C ARG A 150 9.82 5.87 6.92
N ASP A 151 8.53 6.10 6.68
CA ASP A 151 7.88 7.39 6.93
C ASP A 151 8.66 8.58 6.33
N GLU A 152 9.11 8.41 5.07
CA GLU A 152 9.95 9.36 4.31
C GLU A 152 11.40 9.51 4.78
N GLU A 153 11.83 8.85 5.86
CA GLU A 153 13.24 8.83 6.30
C GLU A 153 14.00 7.67 5.65
N LEU A 154 15.17 7.93 5.06
CA LEU A 154 16.03 6.88 4.48
C LEU A 154 16.56 5.97 5.59
N VAL A 155 16.25 4.68 5.53
CA VAL A 155 16.65 3.66 6.52
C VAL A 155 17.50 2.54 5.94
N GLY A 156 17.56 2.43 4.61
CA GLY A 156 18.44 1.50 3.90
C GLY A 156 18.77 2.03 2.50
N GLU A 157 20.00 1.84 2.05
CA GLU A 157 20.51 2.35 0.77
C GLU A 157 21.20 1.22 0.00
N ASN A 158 21.06 1.21 -1.33
CA ASN A 158 21.72 0.23 -2.21
C ASN A 158 21.48 -1.24 -1.83
N LEU A 159 20.28 -1.56 -1.32
CA LEU A 159 19.90 -2.90 -0.91
C LEU A 159 19.51 -3.74 -2.12
N LYS A 160 19.72 -5.06 -2.05
CA LYS A 160 19.41 -5.96 -3.18
C LYS A 160 17.98 -6.50 -3.15
N LYS A 161 17.56 -7.13 -2.04
CA LYS A 161 16.30 -7.89 -2.02
C LYS A 161 15.61 -7.97 -0.66
N GLU A 162 16.23 -7.46 0.39
CA GLU A 162 15.75 -7.61 1.76
C GLU A 162 16.18 -6.43 2.63
N PHE A 163 15.37 -6.17 3.66
CA PHE A 163 15.62 -5.17 4.68
C PHE A 163 15.00 -5.63 6.00
N ILE A 164 15.71 -5.44 7.11
CA ILE A 164 15.23 -5.76 8.46
C ILE A 164 15.24 -4.49 9.29
N ASP A 165 14.07 -4.08 9.76
CA ASP A 165 13.90 -2.96 10.67
C ASP A 165 13.65 -3.43 12.10
N THR A 166 14.61 -3.21 12.98
CA THR A 166 14.51 -3.48 14.43
C THR A 166 14.22 -2.24 15.26
N LYS A 167 14.15 -1.05 14.64
CA LYS A 167 13.91 0.23 15.31
C LYS A 167 12.43 0.58 15.29
N ILE A 168 11.57 -0.38 15.63
CA ILE A 168 10.12 -0.25 15.54
C ILE A 168 9.49 -0.06 16.92
N GLU A 169 8.39 0.69 16.95
CA GLU A 169 7.56 0.84 18.14
C GLU A 169 6.34 -0.07 18.05
N PRO A 170 5.89 -0.66 19.17
CA PRO A 170 4.64 -1.41 19.25
C PRO A 170 3.40 -0.65 18.79
N GLN A 171 2.49 -1.36 18.11
CA GLN A 171 1.18 -0.83 17.66
C GLN A 171 1.26 0.42 16.77
N LYS A 172 2.44 0.76 16.27
CA LYS A 172 2.67 1.88 15.36
C LYS A 172 2.45 1.44 13.92
N ARG A 173 1.91 2.37 13.13
CA ARG A 173 1.81 2.21 11.67
C ARG A 173 3.05 2.81 11.05
N TYR A 174 3.66 2.09 10.12
CA TYR A 174 4.81 2.55 9.34
C TYR A 174 4.49 2.40 7.85
N ALA A 175 4.91 3.37 7.06
CA ALA A 175 4.93 3.29 5.61
C ALA A 175 6.36 3.05 5.14
N TYR A 176 6.64 1.86 4.62
CA TYR A 176 7.92 1.54 3.99
C TYR A 176 7.82 1.80 2.50
N LYS A 177 8.72 2.61 1.95
CA LYS A 177 8.80 2.92 0.52
C LYS A 177 10.10 2.39 -0.06
N ILE A 178 9.99 1.52 -1.06
CA ILE A 178 11.11 0.95 -1.82
C ILE A 178 11.10 1.62 -3.19
N ILE A 179 12.21 2.25 -3.57
CA ILE A 179 12.31 3.01 -4.82
C ILE A 179 13.27 2.31 -5.78
N GLY A 180 12.76 1.94 -6.96
CA GLY A 180 13.55 1.57 -8.13
C GLY A 180 13.62 2.70 -9.15
N LYS A 181 14.73 2.77 -9.89
CA LYS A 181 15.05 3.83 -10.86
C LYS A 181 15.46 3.21 -12.18
N LYS A 182 14.79 3.61 -13.27
CA LYS A 182 15.18 3.21 -14.63
C LYS A 182 15.47 4.42 -15.49
N LYS A 183 16.43 4.26 -16.39
CA LYS A 183 16.63 5.21 -17.49
C LYS A 183 15.38 5.23 -18.35
N ARG A 184 14.91 6.44 -18.62
CA ARG A 184 13.75 6.66 -19.46
C ARG A 184 14.06 6.38 -20.93
N ASP A 185 13.06 5.86 -21.63
CA ASP A 185 13.15 5.62 -23.07
C ASP A 185 13.34 6.94 -23.85
N THR A 186 14.16 6.90 -24.90
CA THR A 186 14.45 8.05 -25.76
C THR A 186 13.17 8.61 -26.42
N SER A 187 12.24 7.76 -26.82
CA SER A 187 10.98 8.17 -27.43
C SER A 187 10.08 8.95 -26.46
N GLU A 188 9.96 8.49 -25.21
CA GLU A 188 9.25 9.21 -24.14
C GLU A 188 9.89 10.59 -23.87
N LEU A 189 11.22 10.64 -23.86
CA LEU A 189 11.99 11.88 -23.71
C LEU A 189 11.71 12.89 -24.84
N GLU A 190 11.69 12.44 -26.10
CA GLU A 190 11.42 13.28 -27.25
C GLU A 190 9.96 13.78 -27.27
N GLU A 191 8.99 12.94 -26.87
CA GLU A 191 7.61 13.37 -26.73
C GLU A 191 7.50 14.53 -25.71
N ILE A 192 8.21 14.43 -24.59
CA ILE A 192 8.19 15.48 -23.58
C ILE A 192 8.88 16.77 -24.04
N LYS A 193 10.01 16.66 -24.75
CA LYS A 193 10.66 17.83 -25.37
C LYS A 193 9.74 18.50 -26.40
N SER A 194 8.99 17.71 -27.17
CA SER A 194 8.01 18.21 -28.15
C SER A 194 6.84 18.93 -27.49
N LYS A 195 6.23 18.34 -26.44
CA LYS A 195 5.17 18.99 -25.65
C LYS A 195 5.69 20.29 -25.03
N ALA A 196 6.89 20.28 -24.43
CA ALA A 196 7.46 21.48 -23.81
C ALA A 196 7.63 22.61 -24.82
N LYS A 197 8.10 22.30 -26.03
CA LYS A 197 8.21 23.26 -27.14
C LYS A 197 6.85 23.81 -27.57
N LYS A 198 5.83 22.94 -27.73
CA LYS A 198 4.46 23.34 -28.10
C LYS A 198 3.87 24.37 -27.13
N TYR A 199 4.07 24.17 -25.84
CA TYR A 199 3.56 25.05 -24.78
C TYR A 199 4.55 26.15 -24.36
N LYS A 200 5.66 26.32 -25.08
CA LYS A 200 6.71 27.34 -24.85
C LYS A 200 7.31 27.29 -23.44
N ILE A 201 7.51 26.08 -22.92
CA ILE A 201 8.03 25.85 -21.57
C ILE A 201 9.54 25.73 -21.62
N LYS A 202 10.22 26.42 -20.70
CA LYS A 202 11.67 26.36 -20.56
C LYS A 202 12.07 25.22 -19.63
N ILE A 203 12.74 24.20 -20.18
CA ILE A 203 13.35 23.11 -19.40
C ILE A 203 14.72 23.58 -18.90
N SER A 204 14.94 23.56 -17.58
CA SER A 204 16.25 23.85 -17.00
C SER A 204 17.15 22.60 -17.01
N PRO A 205 18.48 22.72 -16.94
CA PRO A 205 19.37 21.55 -16.85
C PRO A 205 19.08 20.63 -15.66
N LYS A 206 18.58 21.20 -14.55
CA LYS A 206 18.16 20.41 -13.38
C LYS A 206 16.96 19.52 -13.70
N ILE A 207 15.96 20.10 -14.38
CA ILE A 207 14.77 19.37 -14.82
C ILE A 207 15.17 18.32 -15.86
N GLU A 208 16.01 18.66 -16.83
CA GLU A 208 16.46 17.71 -17.87
C GLU A 208 17.07 16.44 -17.26
N LYS A 209 17.90 16.56 -16.22
CA LYS A 209 18.43 15.38 -15.50
C LYS A 209 17.34 14.54 -14.82
N GLN A 210 16.31 15.17 -14.25
CA GLN A 210 15.18 14.44 -13.66
C GLN A 210 14.31 13.78 -14.74
N LEU A 211 14.24 14.37 -15.93
CA LEU A 211 13.55 13.83 -17.10
C LEU A 211 14.25 12.58 -17.69
N GLU A 212 15.49 12.28 -17.32
CA GLU A 212 16.18 11.07 -17.78
C GLU A 212 15.82 9.82 -16.93
N ILE A 213 15.26 10.01 -15.74
CA ILE A 213 15.01 8.93 -14.78
C ILE A 213 13.51 8.77 -14.55
N LYS A 214 13.04 7.53 -14.62
CA LYS A 214 11.70 7.12 -14.20
C LYS A 214 11.77 6.40 -12.86
N ASN A 215 11.00 6.89 -11.90
CA ASN A 215 10.90 6.29 -10.57
C ASN A 215 9.75 5.30 -10.54
N TYR A 216 9.98 4.23 -9.78
CA TYR A 216 9.03 3.18 -9.50
C TYR A 216 8.95 2.99 -8.00
N GLU A 217 7.79 3.25 -7.42
CA GLU A 217 7.62 3.28 -5.97
C GLU A 217 6.75 2.11 -5.49
N PHE A 218 7.33 1.22 -4.68
CA PHE A 218 6.55 0.25 -3.92
C PHE A 218 6.35 0.75 -2.49
N ILE A 219 5.11 0.78 -2.01
CA ILE A 219 4.79 1.19 -0.64
C ILE A 219 4.11 0.05 0.10
N LEU A 220 4.58 -0.21 1.31
CA LEU A 220 3.98 -1.16 2.23
C LEU A 220 3.59 -0.46 3.54
N ASN A 221 2.28 -0.40 3.80
CA ASN A 221 1.74 0.13 5.04
C ASN A 221 1.50 -1.01 6.01
N VAL A 222 2.30 -1.07 7.08
CA VAL A 222 2.23 -2.13 8.09
C VAL A 222 1.85 -1.58 9.45
N LYS A 223 1.23 -2.43 10.28
CA LYS A 223 0.98 -2.15 11.70
C LYS A 223 1.73 -3.15 12.55
N THR A 224 2.64 -2.65 13.40
CA THR A 224 3.47 -3.48 14.27
C THR A 224 2.65 -4.12 15.40
N LEU A 225 3.19 -5.22 15.93
CA LEU A 225 2.52 -6.00 16.97
C LEU A 225 2.58 -5.32 18.33
N LYS A 226 1.73 -5.77 19.25
CA LYS A 226 1.76 -5.37 20.66
C LYS A 226 2.62 -6.39 21.42
N PRO A 227 3.71 -6.01 22.11
CA PRO A 227 4.38 -6.87 23.06
C PRO A 227 3.35 -7.33 24.10
N ASN A 228 3.23 -8.63 24.31
CA ASN A 228 2.21 -9.29 25.14
C ASN A 228 0.83 -9.50 24.48
N TYR A 229 0.77 -9.86 23.20
CA TYR A 229 -0.41 -10.49 22.56
C TYR A 229 -0.69 -11.89 23.14
N LYS A 230 -0.70 -12.03 24.48
CA LYS A 230 -0.81 -13.28 25.23
C LYS A 230 -2.23 -13.58 25.72
N GLU A 231 -3.21 -12.75 25.36
CA GLU A 231 -4.61 -12.96 25.74
C GLU A 231 -5.49 -13.07 24.49
N ASN A 232 -6.03 -14.27 24.30
CA ASN A 232 -7.14 -14.63 23.42
C ASN A 232 -7.07 -14.16 21.96
N ILE A 233 -6.45 -15.00 21.12
CA ILE A 233 -6.62 -14.99 19.66
C ILE A 233 -8.10 -15.15 19.25
N LEU A 234 -8.95 -15.69 20.14
CA LEU A 234 -10.40 -15.89 19.93
C LEU A 234 -11.29 -14.78 20.56
N GLY A 235 -10.72 -13.77 21.20
CA GLY A 235 -11.46 -12.80 22.04
C GLY A 235 -11.36 -11.35 21.60
N PHE A 236 -11.05 -11.07 20.34
CA PHE A 236 -10.84 -9.70 19.85
C PHE A 236 -12.13 -9.02 19.37
N TYR A 237 -13.20 -9.07 20.16
CA TYR A 237 -14.37 -8.22 19.89
C TYR A 237 -15.17 -7.98 21.16
N ASN A 238 -14.85 -6.90 21.89
CA ASN A 238 -15.80 -6.28 22.82
C ASN A 238 -15.51 -4.82 23.20
N ASN A 239 -14.53 -4.13 22.60
CA ASN A 239 -14.21 -2.75 22.98
C ASN A 239 -14.18 -1.71 21.84
N PHE A 240 -14.84 -1.98 20.70
CA PHE A 240 -14.86 -1.04 19.56
C PHE A 240 -16.06 -0.08 19.51
N ASN A 241 -17.02 -0.17 20.43
CA ASN A 241 -18.29 0.56 20.30
C ASN A 241 -18.38 1.98 20.91
N ASN A 242 -17.29 2.61 21.40
CA ASN A 242 -17.43 3.85 22.19
C ASN A 242 -16.51 5.02 21.84
N LYS A 243 -16.25 5.29 20.55
CA LYS A 243 -15.82 6.65 20.14
C LYS A 243 -16.51 7.10 18.84
N LYS A 244 -17.65 7.79 18.99
CA LYS A 244 -18.19 8.66 17.94
C LYS A 244 -17.24 9.85 17.75
N SER A 245 -16.50 9.90 16.64
CA SER A 245 -15.79 11.12 16.24
C SER A 245 -16.78 12.08 15.58
N SER A 246 -17.29 13.04 16.35
CA SER A 246 -18.30 14.03 15.94
C SER A 246 -17.84 14.99 14.83
N THR A 247 -16.53 15.07 14.58
CA THR A 247 -15.92 15.88 13.52
C THR A 247 -15.97 15.17 12.16
N LEU A 248 -15.85 13.83 12.15
CA LEU A 248 -15.85 13.04 10.93
C LEU A 248 -17.25 12.89 10.35
N SER A 249 -18.27 12.61 11.17
CA SER A 249 -19.66 12.51 10.68
C SER A 249 -20.06 13.80 9.95
N LYS A 250 -19.69 14.95 10.52
CA LYS A 250 -19.89 16.27 9.91
C LYS A 250 -19.04 16.49 8.65
N PHE A 251 -17.81 15.98 8.58
CA PHE A 251 -16.98 16.05 7.39
C PHE A 251 -17.53 15.17 6.26
N LEU A 252 -17.88 13.92 6.57
CA LEU A 252 -18.49 12.97 5.64
C LEU A 252 -19.80 13.56 5.09
N GLU A 253 -20.68 14.06 5.96
CA GLU A 253 -21.91 14.78 5.57
C GLU A 253 -21.60 15.98 4.64
N ARG A 254 -20.59 16.81 4.95
CA ARG A 254 -20.13 17.92 4.08
C ARG A 254 -19.48 17.47 2.78
N THR A 255 -18.90 16.27 2.75
CA THR A 255 -18.38 15.64 1.52
C THR A 255 -19.48 15.01 0.65
N GLY A 256 -20.76 15.10 1.03
CA GLY A 256 -21.84 14.40 0.33
C GLY A 256 -21.93 12.91 0.71
N PHE A 257 -21.08 12.45 1.62
CA PHE A 257 -21.23 11.19 2.36
C PHE A 257 -22.28 11.44 3.46
N SER A 258 -23.49 11.75 3.01
CA SER A 258 -24.67 11.91 3.85
C SER A 258 -25.16 10.54 4.29
N LYS A 259 -25.79 10.48 5.46
CA LYS A 259 -26.69 9.40 5.91
C LYS A 259 -27.73 8.97 4.86
N THR A 260 -27.93 9.75 3.79
CA THR A 260 -28.82 9.42 2.67
C THR A 260 -28.19 8.58 1.56
N ALA A 261 -26.86 8.46 1.47
CA ALA A 261 -26.26 7.35 0.70
C ALA A 261 -26.50 5.98 1.37
N TYR A 262 -26.89 6.03 2.64
CA TYR A 262 -27.38 4.96 3.51
C TYR A 262 -28.92 4.75 3.43
N ALA A 263 -29.65 5.56 2.65
CA ALA A 263 -31.12 5.54 2.62
C ALA A 263 -31.70 5.05 1.28
N ALA A 264 -31.04 4.08 0.64
CA ALA A 264 -31.72 3.18 -0.28
C ALA A 264 -31.70 1.80 0.40
N ASP A 265 -32.82 1.48 1.04
CA ASP A 265 -33.15 0.23 1.72
C ASP A 265 -32.28 -0.10 2.95
N ASP A 266 -32.79 0.31 4.12
CA ASP A 266 -32.34 -0.13 5.46
C ASP A 266 -32.33 -1.66 5.57
N PRO A 267 -31.16 -2.34 5.66
CA PRO A 267 -31.07 -3.75 5.99
C PRO A 267 -30.57 -3.89 7.43
N GLY A 268 -31.19 -3.19 8.39
CA GLY A 268 -31.06 -3.47 9.82
C GLY A 268 -29.64 -3.32 10.41
N PRO A 269 -29.44 -3.74 11.68
CA PRO A 269 -28.23 -3.46 12.46
C PRO A 269 -27.09 -4.43 12.17
N GLN A 270 -26.89 -4.84 10.92
CA GLN A 270 -25.78 -5.72 10.54
C GLN A 270 -24.53 -4.89 10.20
N PHE A 271 -23.42 -5.16 10.87
CA PHE A 271 -22.12 -4.51 10.64
C PHE A 271 -21.68 -4.67 9.17
N GLN A 272 -21.43 -3.55 8.49
CA GLN A 272 -21.02 -3.48 7.09
C GLN A 272 -19.66 -2.77 7.00
N PRO A 273 -18.54 -3.50 6.80
CA PRO A 273 -17.27 -2.83 6.58
C PRO A 273 -17.36 -2.02 5.30
N THR A 274 -17.03 -0.73 5.39
CA THR A 274 -16.97 0.18 4.25
C THR A 274 -15.64 0.90 4.28
N TYR A 275 -14.95 0.92 3.13
CA TYR A 275 -13.68 1.59 2.96
C TYR A 275 -13.82 2.69 1.91
N ALA A 276 -13.34 3.88 2.24
CA ALA A 276 -13.28 5.02 1.35
C ALA A 276 -11.83 5.30 0.92
N LEU A 277 -11.59 5.35 -0.39
CA LEU A 277 -10.35 5.94 -0.91
C LEU A 277 -10.60 7.42 -1.22
N ILE A 278 -9.73 8.27 -0.69
CA ILE A 278 -9.80 9.72 -0.86
C ILE A 278 -8.54 10.18 -1.57
N THR A 279 -8.69 10.63 -2.80
CA THR A 279 -7.59 11.06 -3.66
C THR A 279 -7.59 12.58 -3.76
N HIS A 280 -6.43 13.20 -3.53
CA HIS A 280 -6.24 14.64 -3.67
C HIS A 280 -5.07 14.95 -4.59
N THR A 281 -5.24 16.00 -5.38
CA THR A 281 -4.13 16.71 -6.02
C THR A 281 -4.02 18.12 -5.42
N TRP A 282 -2.82 18.67 -5.26
CA TRP A 282 -2.66 20.05 -4.75
C TRP A 282 -1.33 20.71 -5.12
N ILE A 283 -1.36 22.03 -5.25
CA ILE A 283 -0.20 22.88 -5.48
C ILE A 283 0.35 23.32 -4.12
N PRO A 284 1.57 22.94 -3.72
CA PRO A 284 2.02 23.21 -2.35
C PRO A 284 2.34 24.69 -2.08
N TYR A 285 2.49 25.49 -3.14
CA TYR A 285 2.83 26.90 -3.11
C TYR A 285 1.59 27.81 -3.04
N ASP A 286 1.80 29.07 -2.66
CA ASP A 286 0.77 30.11 -2.75
C ASP A 286 0.52 30.52 -4.21
N PHE A 287 1.60 30.57 -4.99
CA PHE A 287 1.61 30.99 -6.38
C PHE A 287 2.59 30.12 -7.18
N VAL A 288 2.27 29.87 -8.44
CA VAL A 288 3.18 29.23 -9.40
C VAL A 288 3.37 30.13 -10.61
N VAL A 289 4.62 30.36 -10.97
CA VAL A 289 4.99 31.16 -12.14
C VAL A 289 4.84 30.26 -13.36
N ALA A 290 3.86 30.57 -14.20
CA ALA A 290 3.60 29.82 -15.43
C ALA A 290 3.28 30.85 -16.53
N PRO A 291 4.31 31.39 -17.22
CA PRO A 291 4.15 32.40 -18.25
C PRO A 291 3.57 31.78 -19.54
N ILE A 292 2.33 31.27 -19.46
CA ILE A 292 1.66 30.52 -20.53
C ILE A 292 0.46 31.33 -21.02
N TYR A 293 0.30 31.44 -22.34
CA TYR A 293 -0.72 32.27 -23.00
C TYR A 293 -0.67 33.73 -22.52
N HIS A 294 -1.69 34.19 -21.80
CA HIS A 294 -1.85 35.56 -21.32
C HIS A 294 -1.65 35.69 -19.80
N TYR A 295 -1.21 34.60 -19.15
CA TYR A 295 -1.06 34.52 -17.70
C TYR A 295 0.42 34.55 -17.30
N SER A 296 0.72 35.30 -16.24
CA SER A 296 2.03 35.33 -15.61
C SER A 296 2.12 34.35 -14.43
N THR A 297 1.02 34.09 -13.74
CA THR A 297 1.01 33.34 -12.47
C THR A 297 -0.36 32.69 -12.24
N PHE A 298 -0.38 31.53 -11.55
CA PHE A 298 -1.60 30.92 -11.03
C PHE A 298 -1.54 30.79 -9.50
N LEU A 299 -2.70 30.84 -8.83
CA LEU A 299 -2.81 30.51 -7.41
C LEU A 299 -2.60 29.01 -7.17
N GLY A 300 -1.93 28.69 -6.06
CA GLY A 300 -1.84 27.33 -5.54
C GLY A 300 -2.72 27.09 -4.33
N ASP A 301 -2.44 26.00 -3.59
CA ASP A 301 -3.23 25.55 -2.44
C ASP A 301 -2.57 25.85 -1.09
N SER A 302 -1.36 26.42 -1.09
CA SER A 302 -0.64 26.85 0.12
C SER A 302 -0.55 25.74 1.17
N ARG A 303 -0.21 24.52 0.75
CA ARG A 303 -0.26 23.32 1.58
C ARG A 303 0.92 22.39 1.28
N LYS A 304 1.82 22.21 2.24
CA LYS A 304 3.00 21.34 2.07
C LYS A 304 2.68 19.85 2.21
N ASP A 305 1.82 19.50 3.15
CA ASP A 305 1.64 18.09 3.56
C ASP A 305 0.29 17.48 3.17
N PRO A 306 0.25 16.15 2.94
CA PRO A 306 -0.99 15.40 2.80
C PRO A 306 -1.89 15.57 4.06
N LYS A 307 -3.15 15.98 3.86
CA LYS A 307 -4.19 16.20 4.86
C LYS A 307 -5.52 15.73 4.30
N ILE A 308 -6.04 14.65 4.86
CA ILE A 308 -7.29 13.98 4.43
C ILE A 308 -8.51 14.93 4.43
N PHE A 309 -8.57 15.86 5.39
CA PHE A 309 -9.69 16.79 5.57
C PHE A 309 -9.47 18.17 4.93
N SER A 310 -8.43 18.34 4.11
CA SER A 310 -8.17 19.64 3.47
C SER A 310 -9.30 20.04 2.54
N VAL A 311 -9.64 21.33 2.59
CA VAL A 311 -10.49 21.99 1.60
C VAL A 311 -9.68 22.69 0.50
N ARG A 312 -8.35 22.71 0.63
CA ARG A 312 -7.40 23.23 -0.36
C ARG A 312 -6.82 22.06 -1.15
N TYR A 313 -7.18 22.00 -2.43
CA TYR A 313 -6.81 20.97 -3.41
C TYR A 313 -7.10 21.51 -4.83
N ARG A 314 -6.48 20.93 -5.87
CA ARG A 314 -6.89 21.12 -7.27
C ARG A 314 -8.05 20.21 -7.63
N THR A 315 -7.89 18.92 -7.37
CA THR A 315 -8.96 17.93 -7.54
C THR A 315 -9.07 17.03 -6.31
N LYS A 316 -10.30 16.57 -6.07
CA LYS A 316 -10.62 15.63 -4.99
C LYS A 316 -11.62 14.59 -5.47
N MET A 317 -11.28 13.32 -5.27
CA MET A 317 -12.16 12.19 -5.57
C MET A 317 -12.35 11.32 -4.33
N VAL A 318 -13.58 10.86 -4.11
CA VAL A 318 -13.92 9.90 -3.05
C VAL A 318 -14.63 8.72 -3.69
N THR A 319 -14.05 7.54 -3.53
CA THR A 319 -14.67 6.25 -3.88
C THR A 319 -14.93 5.45 -2.63
N THR A 320 -15.98 4.65 -2.63
CA THR A 320 -16.35 3.79 -1.49
C THR A 320 -16.55 2.36 -1.96
N SER A 321 -16.07 1.41 -1.16
CA SER A 321 -16.35 -0.02 -1.28
C SER A 321 -17.06 -0.48 -0.01
N SER A 322 -18.30 -0.97 -0.15
CA SER A 322 -19.14 -1.39 0.98
C SER A 322 -19.51 -2.86 0.84
N PHE A 323 -19.23 -3.64 1.89
CA PHE A 323 -19.43 -5.08 1.93
C PHE A 323 -20.67 -5.41 2.77
N TYR A 324 -21.75 -5.78 2.10
CA TYR A 324 -22.98 -6.25 2.71
C TYR A 324 -22.92 -7.78 2.68
N GLY A 325 -23.05 -8.47 3.82
CA GLY A 325 -22.82 -9.93 3.90
C GLY A 325 -23.46 -10.76 2.78
N GLY A 326 -22.81 -11.86 2.39
CA GLY A 326 -23.03 -12.50 1.09
C GLY A 326 -22.27 -11.75 -0.02
N GLN A 327 -22.35 -12.18 -1.28
CA GLN A 327 -21.64 -11.57 -2.43
C GLN A 327 -22.09 -10.13 -2.78
N ASN A 328 -22.71 -9.40 -1.85
CA ASN A 328 -23.29 -8.08 -2.08
C ASN A 328 -22.24 -6.99 -1.78
N ILE A 329 -21.44 -6.63 -2.77
CA ILE A 329 -20.44 -5.56 -2.65
C ILE A 329 -20.83 -4.37 -3.54
N HIS A 330 -20.90 -3.17 -2.96
CA HIS A 330 -21.23 -1.95 -3.70
C HIS A 330 -20.02 -1.02 -3.78
N VAL A 331 -19.70 -0.58 -5.01
CA VAL A 331 -18.69 0.47 -5.26
C VAL A 331 -19.36 1.72 -5.80
N LYS A 332 -19.04 2.88 -5.22
CA LYS A 332 -19.60 4.17 -5.65
C LYS A 332 -18.53 5.24 -5.76
N LYS A 333 -18.65 6.10 -6.78
CA LYS A 333 -17.99 7.41 -6.82
C LYS A 333 -18.88 8.39 -6.07
N VAL A 334 -18.58 8.61 -4.79
CA VAL A 334 -19.41 9.44 -3.91
C VAL A 334 -19.18 10.92 -4.17
N ARG A 335 -17.95 11.31 -4.52
CA ARG A 335 -17.63 12.72 -4.83
C ARG A 335 -16.49 12.84 -5.83
N ALA A 336 -16.62 13.81 -6.74
CA ALA A 336 -15.55 14.28 -7.61
C ALA A 336 -15.68 15.80 -7.74
N THR A 337 -14.71 16.54 -7.23
CA THR A 337 -14.73 18.02 -7.23
C THR A 337 -13.42 18.59 -7.71
N VAL A 338 -13.52 19.65 -8.49
CA VAL A 338 -12.41 20.47 -8.98
C VAL A 338 -12.53 21.84 -8.33
N SER A 339 -11.44 22.38 -7.81
CA SER A 339 -11.42 23.73 -7.24
C SER A 339 -11.26 24.77 -8.34
N GLU A 340 -11.74 25.99 -8.06
CA GLU A 340 -11.57 27.13 -8.95
C GLU A 340 -10.07 27.39 -9.22
N THR A 341 -9.79 27.68 -10.49
CA THR A 341 -8.46 28.09 -10.96
C THR A 341 -8.45 29.61 -11.04
N HIS A 342 -7.42 30.24 -10.48
CA HIS A 342 -7.23 31.69 -10.55
C HIS A 342 -5.89 31.98 -11.23
N GLY A 343 -5.93 32.75 -12.32
CA GLY A 343 -4.76 33.20 -13.07
C GLY A 343 -4.61 34.72 -13.02
N LEU A 344 -3.38 35.19 -12.81
CA LEU A 344 -2.99 36.58 -12.97
C LEU A 344 -2.53 36.80 -14.41
N THR A 345 -3.16 37.74 -15.11
CA THR A 345 -2.76 38.10 -16.48
C THR A 345 -1.53 39.00 -16.50
N TYR A 346 -0.83 39.12 -17.63
CA TYR A 346 0.27 40.08 -17.80
C TYR A 346 -0.12 41.55 -17.62
N PHE A 347 -1.43 41.84 -17.67
CA PHE A 347 -1.99 43.16 -17.39
C PHE A 347 -2.39 43.34 -15.91
N ASN A 348 -1.90 42.47 -15.01
CA ASN A 348 -2.18 42.48 -13.58
C ASN A 348 -3.67 42.35 -13.21
N ARG A 349 -4.47 41.69 -14.06
CA ARG A 349 -5.88 41.37 -13.78
C ARG A 349 -6.03 39.90 -13.40
N TRP A 350 -6.76 39.63 -12.33
CA TRP A 350 -7.19 38.28 -11.93
C TRP A 350 -8.37 37.81 -12.77
N VAL A 351 -8.29 36.56 -13.24
CA VAL A 351 -9.36 35.84 -13.93
C VAL A 351 -9.50 34.48 -13.24
N SER A 352 -10.72 33.96 -13.16
CA SER A 352 -10.98 32.64 -12.62
C SER A 352 -11.97 31.85 -13.45
N ASP A 353 -11.81 30.52 -13.39
CA ASP A 353 -12.74 29.56 -13.99
C ASP A 353 -12.58 28.19 -13.31
N THR A 354 -13.57 27.32 -13.44
CA THR A 354 -13.58 25.98 -12.84
C THR A 354 -13.61 24.91 -13.91
N ALA A 355 -12.65 23.99 -13.87
CA ALA A 355 -12.61 22.90 -14.82
C ALA A 355 -13.75 21.90 -14.59
N SER A 356 -14.17 21.25 -15.66
CA SER A 356 -15.12 20.14 -15.57
C SER A 356 -14.52 18.96 -14.80
N ASN A 357 -15.34 18.26 -14.02
CA ASN A 357 -14.97 17.01 -13.35
C ASN A 357 -15.23 15.77 -14.21
N SER A 358 -15.61 15.94 -15.49
CA SER A 358 -16.02 14.85 -16.38
C SER A 358 -14.93 13.81 -16.61
N GLY A 359 -13.65 14.18 -16.53
CA GLY A 359 -12.52 13.26 -16.63
C GLY A 359 -12.28 12.40 -15.38
N MET A 360 -12.96 12.67 -14.26
CA MET A 360 -12.83 11.92 -13.00
C MET A 360 -13.83 10.76 -12.95
N LYS A 361 -13.38 9.54 -13.29
CA LYS A 361 -14.26 8.38 -13.54
C LYS A 361 -13.84 7.15 -12.74
N ILE A 362 -14.83 6.30 -12.42
CA ILE A 362 -14.61 4.91 -12.01
C ILE A 362 -15.08 3.98 -13.13
N LYS A 363 -14.36 2.91 -13.39
CA LYS A 363 -14.72 1.88 -14.38
C LYS A 363 -14.28 0.49 -13.90
N ASN A 364 -14.68 -0.54 -14.66
CA ASN A 364 -14.21 -1.92 -14.51
C ASN A 364 -14.35 -2.44 -13.07
N ILE A 365 -15.55 -2.25 -12.50
CA ILE A 365 -15.88 -2.73 -11.16
C ILE A 365 -16.13 -4.24 -11.27
N LEU A 366 -15.32 -5.02 -10.54
CA LEU A 366 -15.43 -6.47 -10.43
C LEU A 366 -15.61 -6.84 -8.96
N THR A 367 -16.69 -7.54 -8.63
CA THR A 367 -17.03 -7.96 -7.27
C THR A 367 -16.84 -9.46 -7.12
N TYR A 368 -16.29 -9.88 -5.98
CA TYR A 368 -16.11 -11.28 -5.59
C TYR A 368 -16.77 -11.50 -4.22
N ASP A 369 -16.52 -12.64 -3.57
CA ASP A 369 -17.16 -12.97 -2.28
C ASP A 369 -16.72 -12.04 -1.14
N ASP A 370 -15.42 -11.77 -1.03
CA ASP A 370 -14.83 -10.99 0.06
C ASP A 370 -13.98 -9.81 -0.43
N MET A 371 -13.94 -9.53 -1.74
CA MET A 371 -13.12 -8.48 -2.33
C MET A 371 -13.78 -7.77 -3.52
N VAL A 372 -13.28 -6.57 -3.81
CA VAL A 372 -13.68 -5.80 -4.98
C VAL A 372 -12.50 -5.15 -5.66
N SER A 373 -12.55 -5.11 -6.99
CA SER A 373 -11.59 -4.42 -7.83
C SER A 373 -12.29 -3.33 -8.63
N TYR A 374 -11.65 -2.18 -8.79
CA TYR A 374 -12.13 -1.11 -9.66
C TYR A 374 -10.97 -0.24 -10.15
N GLN A 375 -11.21 0.50 -11.22
CA GLN A 375 -10.25 1.42 -11.81
C GLN A 375 -10.71 2.87 -11.67
N VAL A 376 -9.78 3.76 -11.33
CA VAL A 376 -9.97 5.19 -11.24
C VAL A 376 -9.18 5.87 -12.35
N PHE A 377 -9.85 6.75 -13.08
CA PHE A 377 -9.28 7.57 -14.15
C PHE A 377 -9.46 9.04 -13.80
N HIS A 378 -8.44 9.84 -14.11
CA HIS A 378 -8.45 11.27 -13.92
C HIS A 378 -7.73 11.96 -15.07
N ASP A 379 -8.38 12.98 -15.62
CA ASP A 379 -7.87 13.92 -16.62
C ASP A 379 -8.64 15.23 -16.40
N VAL A 380 -7.97 16.22 -15.81
CA VAL A 380 -8.58 17.54 -15.52
C VAL A 380 -7.62 18.64 -15.92
N ALA A 381 -7.91 19.28 -17.06
CA ALA A 381 -7.10 20.37 -17.60
C ALA A 381 -7.36 21.72 -16.91
N ASN A 382 -6.41 22.65 -17.09
CA ASN A 382 -6.57 24.04 -16.65
C ASN A 382 -7.65 24.74 -17.51
N PRO A 383 -8.76 25.22 -16.94
CA PRO A 383 -9.87 25.81 -17.69
C PRO A 383 -9.51 27.16 -18.32
N LEU A 384 -8.55 27.89 -17.76
CA LEU A 384 -8.12 29.20 -18.24
C LEU A 384 -7.16 29.12 -19.43
N VAL A 385 -6.62 27.94 -19.72
CA VAL A 385 -5.57 27.74 -20.73
C VAL A 385 -6.07 26.75 -21.79
N PRO A 386 -6.58 27.24 -22.94
CA PRO A 386 -7.09 26.38 -23.99
C PRO A 386 -6.07 25.34 -24.45
N GLY A 387 -6.45 24.07 -24.40
CA GLY A 387 -5.58 22.96 -24.80
C GLY A 387 -4.42 22.69 -23.84
N ALA A 388 -4.42 23.23 -22.61
CA ALA A 388 -3.51 22.78 -21.56
C ALA A 388 -3.70 21.27 -21.32
N PRO A 389 -2.63 20.53 -20.98
CA PRO A 389 -2.79 19.14 -20.60
C PRO A 389 -3.57 19.01 -19.29
N GLY A 390 -4.16 17.83 -19.10
CA GLY A 390 -4.77 17.42 -17.85
C GLY A 390 -3.76 17.29 -16.72
N ILE A 391 -4.21 17.38 -15.48
CA ILE A 391 -3.59 16.61 -14.41
C ILE A 391 -4.05 15.17 -14.63
N ASP A 392 -3.13 14.24 -14.85
CA ASP A 392 -3.44 12.84 -15.13
C ASP A 392 -3.05 11.92 -13.98
N TYR A 393 -3.96 11.02 -13.61
CA TYR A 393 -3.64 9.86 -12.81
C TYR A 393 -4.58 8.70 -13.11
N TYR A 394 -4.05 7.50 -12.92
CA TYR A 394 -4.79 6.26 -13.04
C TYR A 394 -4.39 5.33 -11.92
N TYR A 395 -5.35 4.59 -11.36
CA TYR A 395 -5.01 3.44 -10.55
C TYR A 395 -6.11 2.38 -10.57
N SER A 396 -5.72 1.11 -10.48
CA SER A 396 -6.59 0.04 -10.01
C SER A 396 -6.50 -0.06 -8.49
N ALA A 397 -7.62 -0.34 -7.85
CA ALA A 397 -7.71 -0.61 -6.43
C ALA A 397 -8.41 -1.95 -6.21
N ILE A 398 -7.76 -2.84 -5.46
CA ILE A 398 -8.35 -4.05 -4.91
C ILE A 398 -8.48 -3.85 -3.42
N ILE A 399 -9.66 -4.09 -2.86
CA ILE A 399 -9.93 -3.97 -1.42
C ILE A 399 -10.72 -5.19 -0.98
N ASP A 400 -10.33 -5.81 0.12
CA ASP A 400 -11.08 -6.91 0.75
C ASP A 400 -11.93 -6.43 1.94
N SER A 401 -12.84 -7.28 2.38
CA SER A 401 -13.74 -7.01 3.51
C SER A 401 -13.00 -6.82 4.83
N ALA A 402 -11.77 -7.35 4.95
CA ALA A 402 -10.90 -7.22 6.12
C ALA A 402 -9.99 -5.97 6.06
N GLY A 403 -10.15 -5.12 5.04
CA GLY A 403 -9.45 -3.85 4.89
C GLY A 403 -8.05 -3.97 4.32
N THR A 404 -7.65 -5.15 3.82
CA THR A 404 -6.45 -5.27 2.98
C THR A 404 -6.71 -4.54 1.68
N TYR A 405 -5.71 -3.82 1.19
CA TYR A 405 -5.79 -3.17 -0.10
C TYR A 405 -4.52 -3.31 -0.93
N ILE A 406 -4.70 -3.24 -2.24
CA ILE A 406 -3.65 -3.11 -3.24
C ILE A 406 -4.07 -1.99 -4.17
N ILE A 407 -3.20 -1.01 -4.38
CA ILE A 407 -3.42 0.07 -5.32
C ILE A 407 -2.23 0.11 -6.26
N ASN A 408 -2.47 -0.06 -7.56
CA ASN A 408 -1.42 -0.01 -8.58
C ASN A 408 -1.80 1.00 -9.64
N GLY A 409 -0.87 1.87 -10.03
CA GLY A 409 -1.19 2.90 -10.98
C GLY A 409 -0.04 3.84 -11.24
N TYR A 410 -0.41 5.01 -11.73
CA TYR A 410 0.52 6.09 -11.99
C TYR A 410 -0.16 7.44 -11.77
N HIS A 411 0.65 8.47 -11.57
CA HIS A 411 0.19 9.84 -11.57
C HIS A 411 1.25 10.75 -12.15
N ASP A 412 0.84 11.90 -12.69
CA ASP A 412 1.75 12.98 -13.05
C ASP A 412 2.61 13.39 -11.85
N ASN A 413 3.88 13.70 -12.10
CA ASN A 413 4.78 14.18 -11.04
C ASN A 413 4.40 15.58 -10.50
N THR A 414 3.50 16.30 -11.16
CA THR A 414 3.00 17.61 -10.70
C THR A 414 1.55 17.79 -11.11
N PRO A 415 0.65 18.27 -10.22
CA PRO A 415 0.84 18.70 -8.83
C PRO A 415 1.19 17.57 -7.84
N SER A 416 1.30 17.91 -6.56
CA SER A 416 1.40 16.89 -5.50
C SER A 416 0.15 16.01 -5.51
N PHE A 417 0.31 14.74 -5.15
CA PHE A 417 -0.70 13.69 -5.22
C PHE A 417 -0.76 12.91 -3.90
N SER A 418 -1.95 12.48 -3.49
CA SER A 418 -2.10 11.62 -2.30
C SER A 418 -3.34 10.76 -2.38
N ILE A 419 -3.24 9.57 -1.80
CA ILE A 419 -4.35 8.65 -1.55
C ILE A 419 -4.41 8.40 -0.05
N PHE A 420 -5.61 8.54 0.50
CA PHE A 420 -5.93 8.13 1.86
C PHE A 420 -6.93 6.98 1.84
N ILE A 421 -6.89 6.16 2.88
CA ILE A 421 -7.95 5.21 3.19
C ILE A 421 -8.62 5.62 4.50
N ALA A 422 -9.94 5.52 4.53
CA ALA A 422 -10.75 5.65 5.74
C ALA A 422 -11.72 4.48 5.82
N ASP A 423 -11.89 3.90 7.00
CA ASP A 423 -12.99 2.97 7.25
C ASP A 423 -14.23 3.73 7.75
N TYR A 424 -15.41 3.11 7.63
CA TYR A 424 -16.63 3.57 8.27
C TYR A 424 -17.12 2.50 9.24
N PRO A 425 -17.51 2.85 10.49
CA PRO A 425 -17.81 4.21 10.97
C PRO A 425 -16.63 5.06 11.52
N GLY A 426 -15.37 4.79 11.14
CA GLY A 426 -14.28 5.78 11.29
C GLY A 426 -13.24 5.49 12.37
N HIS A 427 -12.78 4.25 12.47
CA HIS A 427 -11.75 3.81 13.41
C HIS A 427 -10.32 3.89 12.85
N LEU A 428 -10.15 3.97 11.53
CA LEU A 428 -8.86 4.01 10.84
C LEU A 428 -8.84 5.09 9.75
N TYR A 429 -7.80 5.92 9.82
CA TYR A 429 -7.38 6.80 8.73
C TYR A 429 -5.91 6.55 8.48
N GLY A 430 -5.58 6.24 7.23
CA GLY A 430 -4.21 6.04 6.80
C GLY A 430 -3.91 6.92 5.61
N LEU A 431 -2.78 7.63 5.67
CA LEU A 431 -2.12 8.04 4.44
C LEU A 431 -1.62 6.75 3.78
N VAL A 432 -2.13 6.47 2.58
CA VAL A 432 -1.77 5.25 1.84
C VAL A 432 -0.55 5.51 0.98
N TYR A 433 -0.59 6.64 0.27
CA TYR A 433 0.44 7.05 -0.67
C TYR A 433 0.44 8.57 -0.81
N HIS A 434 1.62 9.15 -1.04
CA HIS A 434 1.73 10.51 -1.53
C HIS A 434 3.01 10.74 -2.32
N SER A 435 2.93 11.73 -3.21
CA SER A 435 4.07 12.33 -3.89
C SER A 435 3.96 13.85 -3.77
N LYS A 436 5.08 14.51 -3.47
CA LYS A 436 5.16 15.96 -3.27
C LYS A 436 5.91 16.60 -4.43
N SER A 437 5.28 17.61 -5.04
CA SER A 437 5.96 18.48 -6.01
C SER A 437 6.93 19.41 -5.27
N ASN A 438 8.19 19.43 -5.69
CA ASN A 438 9.29 20.07 -4.96
C ASN A 438 9.81 21.36 -5.62
N SER A 439 9.21 21.82 -6.72
CA SER A 439 9.54 23.11 -7.33
C SER A 439 8.32 23.87 -7.85
N PRO A 440 8.26 25.20 -7.67
CA PRO A 440 7.23 26.04 -8.28
C PRO A 440 7.44 26.21 -9.80
N VAL A 441 8.64 25.94 -10.31
CA VAL A 441 8.99 26.04 -11.76
C VAL A 441 8.58 24.77 -12.52
N GLU A 442 8.18 23.72 -11.79
CA GLU A 442 7.74 22.42 -12.33
C GLU A 442 6.23 22.40 -12.70
N PHE A 443 5.54 23.54 -12.64
CA PHE A 443 4.09 23.59 -12.76
C PHE A 443 3.57 23.71 -14.19
N VAL A 444 3.67 22.62 -14.94
CA VAL A 444 2.72 22.36 -16.04
C VAL A 444 2.19 20.94 -15.94
N PRO A 445 0.93 20.75 -15.49
CA PRO A 445 0.26 19.45 -15.49
C PRO A 445 0.32 18.76 -16.86
N GLY A 446 0.42 17.41 -16.88
CA GLY A 446 0.46 16.57 -18.09
C GLY A 446 1.63 16.80 -19.07
N LEU A 447 2.63 17.59 -18.66
CA LEU A 447 3.93 17.71 -19.33
C LEU A 447 5.04 16.94 -18.63
N MET A 448 4.78 16.50 -17.39
CA MET A 448 5.74 15.76 -16.59
C MET A 448 5.41 14.29 -16.62
N PHE A 449 6.45 13.47 -16.72
CA PHE A 449 6.34 12.03 -16.65
C PHE A 449 5.54 11.56 -15.44
N THR A 450 5.10 10.33 -15.55
CA THR A 450 4.41 9.65 -14.47
C THR A 450 5.39 9.00 -13.51
N THR A 451 5.02 8.96 -12.24
CA THR A 451 5.58 7.99 -11.30
C THR A 451 4.64 6.80 -11.29
N ASP A 452 5.18 5.61 -11.57
CA ASP A 452 4.45 4.36 -11.42
C ASP A 452 4.58 3.91 -9.97
N PHE A 453 3.46 3.52 -9.36
CA PHE A 453 3.43 3.11 -7.96
C PHE A 453 2.60 1.85 -7.76
N LYS A 454 3.00 1.04 -6.78
CA LYS A 454 2.19 -0.03 -6.20
C LYS A 454 2.22 0.11 -4.70
N VAL A 455 1.05 0.15 -4.09
CA VAL A 455 0.89 0.31 -2.64
C VAL A 455 0.07 -0.86 -2.12
N SER A 456 0.43 -1.37 -0.95
CA SER A 456 -0.41 -2.32 -0.24
C SER A 456 -0.33 -2.14 1.27
N GLY A 457 -1.36 -2.56 1.97
CA GLY A 457 -1.42 -2.46 3.42
C GLY A 457 -2.74 -2.95 3.99
N TYR A 458 -2.88 -2.75 5.30
CA TYR A 458 -4.02 -3.16 6.10
C TYR A 458 -4.12 -2.41 7.45
#